data_AF-A0A349EUH1-F1
#
_entry.id   AF-A0A349EUH1-F1
#
_cell.length_a   1.000
_cell.length_b   1.000
_cell.length_c   1.000
_cell.angle_alpha   90.00
_cell.angle_beta   90.00
_cell.angle_gamma   90.00
#
_symmetry.space_group_name_H-M   'P 1'
#
loop_
_entity.id
_entity.type
_entity.pdbx_description
1 polymer ?
#
loop_
_entity_poly.entity_id
_entity_poly.type
_entity_poly.pdbx_seq_one_letter_code
_entity_poly.pdbx_strand_id
1 'polypeptide(L)'
;ASKVYLGGFTGFSFAYFSGYGLNGLWMFLALLGLIPVLFISCLSLASPLYLRLASGSDELQGKGLTKRATQNRAMSPNESQFHKEFLLFWKDETITPNYVGVFLALPLILSLVSKIFGAMDVNSRGEGMVQVASLLILLLIALSDNGLIARIYSEEGAAFKLNRTYPLKDSSIIGSKLLLPGLFGVLSIFASVISMAFIRKSAMESTFLMGSGVVFIYLGHLLFSAGVDFSNPKETFGETSFLANNENRSIILALATSVLAAVLYYYYLQDAILWLHDVDSSAAFKVLLLGILYFSANVVLYLRKIKYVYKQGESL
;
A
#
# COMPACT_ATOMS: atom_id res chain seq x y z
N ALA A 1 -13.85 47.70 6.26
CA ALA A 1 -14.00 46.34 5.71
C ALA A 1 -12.67 45.91 5.13
N SER A 2 -11.91 45.11 5.86
CA SER A 2 -10.54 44.71 5.50
C SER A 2 -10.55 43.76 4.31
N LYS A 3 -9.74 44.09 3.30
CA LYS A 3 -9.49 43.24 2.13
C LYS A 3 -8.46 42.18 2.51
N VAL A 4 -8.91 40.94 2.64
CA VAL A 4 -8.04 39.76 2.74
C VAL A 4 -7.60 39.40 1.33
N TYR A 5 -6.31 39.61 1.02
CA TYR A 5 -5.70 39.13 -0.21
C TYR A 5 -5.37 37.65 -0.05
N LEU A 6 -6.19 36.77 -0.63
CA LEU A 6 -5.87 35.34 -0.77
C LEU A 6 -5.35 35.09 -2.19
N GLY A 7 -4.02 34.93 -2.29
CA GLY A 7 -3.32 34.12 -3.29
C GLY A 7 -3.53 34.48 -4.77
N GLY A 8 -2.59 35.25 -5.31
CA GLY A 8 -2.42 35.42 -6.75
C GLY A 8 -1.87 34.17 -7.46
N PHE A 9 -2.08 34.15 -8.78
CA PHE A 9 -1.75 33.09 -9.73
C PHE A 9 -0.24 32.85 -9.84
N THR A 10 0.21 31.60 -9.66
CA THR A 10 1.54 31.13 -10.08
C THR A 10 1.38 29.77 -10.74
N GLY A 11 1.77 29.67 -12.01
CA GLY A 11 1.54 28.52 -12.89
C GLY A 11 1.83 27.17 -12.24
N PHE A 12 0.95 26.20 -12.53
CA PHE A 12 1.01 24.79 -12.14
C PHE A 12 0.64 24.42 -10.69
N SER A 13 -0.32 25.10 -10.07
CA SER A 13 -1.05 24.51 -8.93
C SER A 13 -2.39 23.93 -9.38
N PHE A 14 -2.58 22.60 -9.28
CA PHE A 14 -3.91 22.00 -9.30
C PHE A 14 -4.64 22.37 -8.01
N ALA A 15 -5.25 23.56 -8.00
CA ALA A 15 -6.10 23.99 -6.91
C ALA A 15 -7.50 23.41 -7.14
N TYR A 16 -7.77 22.23 -6.58
CA TYR A 16 -9.14 21.74 -6.48
C TYR A 16 -9.93 22.76 -5.64
N PHE A 17 -10.96 23.39 -6.22
CA PHE A 17 -11.83 24.39 -5.57
C PHE A 17 -11.21 25.75 -5.22
N SER A 18 -10.51 26.44 -6.14
CA SER A 18 -10.12 27.86 -5.94
C SER A 18 -10.97 28.88 -6.71
N GLY A 19 -12.04 28.43 -7.38
CA GLY A 19 -12.85 29.32 -8.20
C GLY A 19 -13.82 30.15 -7.37
N TYR A 20 -13.47 31.40 -7.05
CA TYR A 20 -14.47 32.37 -6.62
C TYR A 20 -15.42 32.68 -7.80
N GLY A 21 -16.74 32.60 -7.59
CA GLY A 21 -17.76 32.92 -8.60
C GLY A 21 -18.10 31.79 -9.59
N LEU A 22 -18.38 32.15 -10.86
CA LEU A 22 -18.85 31.24 -11.92
C LEU A 22 -17.90 30.05 -12.18
N ASN A 23 -16.58 30.25 -12.05
CA ASN A 23 -15.59 29.20 -12.31
C ASN A 23 -15.64 28.08 -11.26
N GLY A 24 -15.95 28.40 -10.00
CA GLY A 24 -16.16 27.40 -8.94
C GLY A 24 -17.42 26.58 -9.17
N LEU A 25 -18.49 27.23 -9.66
CA LEU A 25 -19.75 26.58 -10.00
C LEU A 25 -19.59 25.60 -11.18
N TRP A 26 -18.83 25.97 -12.22
CA TRP A 26 -18.51 25.06 -13.33
C TRP A 26 -17.66 23.87 -12.90
N MET A 27 -16.67 24.07 -12.02
CA MET A 27 -15.84 22.98 -11.49
C MET A 27 -16.67 22.03 -10.61
N PHE A 28 -17.59 22.57 -9.81
CA PHE A 28 -18.52 21.79 -9.01
C PHE A 28 -19.48 20.97 -9.89
N LEU A 29 -20.08 21.58 -10.92
CA LEU A 29 -20.93 20.88 -11.89
C LEU A 29 -20.16 19.80 -12.67
N ALA A 30 -18.91 20.06 -13.04
CA ALA A 30 -18.06 19.07 -13.70
C ALA A 30 -17.78 17.86 -12.78
N LEU A 31 -17.52 18.09 -11.49
CA LEU A 31 -17.39 17.02 -10.49
C LEU A 31 -18.68 16.23 -10.30
N LEU A 32 -19.81 16.93 -10.22
CA LEU A 32 -21.13 16.31 -10.08
C LEU A 32 -21.51 15.48 -11.31
N GLY A 33 -21.14 15.95 -12.51
CA GLY A 33 -21.27 15.21 -13.77
C GLY A 33 -20.28 14.06 -13.93
N LEU A 34 -19.12 14.12 -13.27
CA LEU A 34 -18.13 13.03 -13.29
C LEU A 34 -18.65 11.77 -12.58
N ILE A 35 -19.47 11.94 -11.53
CA ILE A 35 -20.03 10.81 -10.75
C ILE A 35 -20.86 9.86 -11.62
N PRO A 36 -21.91 10.30 -12.36
CA PRO A 36 -22.68 9.42 -13.22
C PRO A 36 -21.85 8.90 -14.40
N VAL A 37 -20.87 9.66 -14.91
CA VAL A 37 -19.96 9.19 -15.97
C VAL A 37 -19.08 8.04 -15.47
N LEU A 38 -18.49 8.16 -14.28
CA LEU A 38 -17.71 7.09 -13.66
C LEU A 38 -18.57 5.88 -13.34
N PHE A 39 -19.81 6.09 -12.86
CA PHE A 39 -20.76 5.02 -12.59
C PHE A 39 -21.13 4.24 -13.87
N ILE A 40 -21.48 4.95 -14.95
CA ILE A 40 -21.78 4.33 -16.26
C ILE A 40 -20.54 3.63 -16.82
N SER A 41 -19.36 4.24 -16.69
CA SER A 41 -18.10 3.63 -17.14
C SER A 41 -17.80 2.34 -16.37
N CYS A 42 -18.00 2.34 -15.05
CA CYS A 42 -17.87 1.15 -14.22
C CYS A 42 -18.84 0.05 -14.66
N LEU A 43 -20.12 0.36 -14.85
CA LEU A 43 -21.11 -0.60 -15.34
C LEU A 43 -20.77 -1.14 -16.74
N SER A 44 -20.33 -0.26 -17.65
CA SER A 44 -19.98 -0.63 -19.03
C SER A 44 -18.68 -1.43 -19.11
N LEU A 45 -17.77 -1.30 -18.16
CA LEU A 45 -16.54 -2.09 -18.09
C LEU A 45 -16.78 -3.41 -17.35
N ALA A 46 -17.46 -3.36 -16.20
CA ALA A 46 -17.73 -4.51 -15.36
C ALA A 46 -18.68 -5.50 -16.02
N SER A 47 -19.76 -5.04 -16.68
CA SER A 47 -20.74 -5.93 -17.31
C SER A 47 -20.13 -6.86 -18.39
N PRO A 48 -19.39 -6.38 -19.40
CA PRO A 48 -18.77 -7.26 -20.39
C PRO A 48 -17.62 -8.09 -19.81
N LEU A 49 -16.89 -7.59 -18.81
CA LEU A 49 -15.86 -8.38 -18.11
C LEU A 49 -16.47 -9.52 -17.31
N TYR A 50 -17.48 -9.23 -16.51
CA TYR A 50 -18.23 -10.20 -15.72
C TYR A 50 -18.90 -11.23 -16.62
N LEU A 51 -19.58 -10.80 -17.68
CA LEU A 51 -20.21 -11.72 -18.63
C LEU A 51 -19.17 -12.60 -19.34
N ARG A 52 -18.01 -12.05 -19.74
CA ARG A 52 -16.92 -12.86 -20.34
C ARG A 52 -16.31 -13.87 -19.37
N LEU A 53 -16.16 -13.49 -18.09
CA LEU A 53 -15.62 -14.37 -17.06
C LEU A 53 -16.64 -15.44 -16.63
N ALA A 54 -17.92 -15.07 -16.48
CA ALA A 54 -19.00 -15.97 -16.09
C ALA A 54 -19.48 -16.88 -17.24
N SER A 55 -19.41 -16.43 -18.50
CA SER A 55 -19.75 -17.27 -19.67
C SER A 55 -18.62 -18.20 -20.09
N GLY A 56 -17.42 -18.03 -19.52
CA GLY A 56 -16.29 -18.94 -19.71
C GLY A 56 -16.51 -20.23 -18.94
N SER A 57 -17.22 -21.19 -19.53
CA SER A 57 -17.37 -22.54 -19.01
C SER A 57 -16.05 -23.30 -19.16
N ASP A 58 -15.06 -22.98 -18.32
CA ASP A 58 -13.70 -23.51 -18.43
C ASP A 58 -13.54 -24.93 -17.87
N GLU A 59 -14.57 -25.54 -17.27
CA GLU A 59 -14.47 -26.91 -16.70
C GLU A 59 -15.23 -28.01 -17.47
N LEU A 60 -16.22 -27.68 -18.32
CA LEU A 60 -17.11 -28.69 -18.92
C LEU A 60 -17.12 -28.75 -20.44
N GLN A 61 -16.55 -27.76 -21.15
CA GLN A 61 -16.33 -27.88 -22.58
C GLN A 61 -14.88 -28.27 -22.82
N GLY A 62 -14.66 -29.58 -23.02
CA GLY A 62 -13.43 -30.05 -23.63
C GLY A 62 -13.16 -29.20 -24.87
N LYS A 63 -12.08 -28.42 -24.84
CA LYS A 63 -11.67 -27.50 -25.92
C LYS A 63 -11.26 -28.33 -27.15
N GLY A 64 -12.25 -28.93 -27.79
CA GLY A 64 -12.19 -29.39 -29.15
C GLY A 64 -12.17 -28.16 -30.03
N LEU A 65 -11.01 -27.95 -30.65
CA LEU A 65 -10.78 -27.11 -31.82
C LEU A 65 -10.51 -25.62 -31.55
N THR A 66 -9.30 -25.24 -32.00
CA THR A 66 -8.88 -23.90 -32.48
C THR A 66 -8.70 -22.78 -31.45
N LYS A 67 -7.67 -22.89 -30.61
CA LYS A 67 -6.79 -21.74 -30.39
C LYS A 67 -5.49 -22.02 -31.13
N ARG A 68 -5.08 -21.08 -32.01
CA ARG A 68 -3.73 -21.04 -32.59
C ARG A 68 -2.77 -21.53 -31.51
N ALA A 69 -1.98 -22.56 -31.80
CA ALA A 69 -0.89 -22.98 -30.95
C ALA A 69 -0.02 -21.74 -30.73
N THR A 70 -0.31 -21.00 -29.68
CA THR A 70 0.57 -19.96 -29.18
C THR A 70 1.83 -20.75 -28.91
N GLN A 71 2.90 -20.47 -29.66
CA GLN A 71 4.19 -21.04 -29.36
C GLN A 71 4.40 -20.79 -27.88
N ASN A 72 4.39 -21.86 -27.10
CA ASN A 72 4.56 -21.80 -25.66
C ASN A 72 6.02 -21.39 -25.46
N ARG A 73 6.27 -20.08 -25.47
CA ARG A 73 7.60 -19.55 -25.21
C ARG A 73 7.92 -20.01 -23.80
N ALA A 74 8.93 -20.86 -23.67
CA ALA A 74 9.41 -21.29 -22.37
C ALA A 74 9.82 -20.03 -21.59
N MET A 75 8.98 -19.61 -20.67
CA MET A 75 9.30 -18.53 -19.74
C MET A 75 10.31 -19.07 -18.73
N SER A 76 11.15 -18.19 -18.20
CA SER A 76 12.02 -18.61 -17.11
C SER A 76 11.19 -19.03 -15.89
N PRO A 77 11.70 -19.93 -15.03
CA PRO A 77 10.97 -20.40 -13.85
C PRO A 77 10.45 -19.27 -12.93
N ASN A 78 11.22 -18.19 -12.77
CA ASN A 78 10.84 -17.03 -11.96
C ASN A 78 9.75 -16.17 -12.63
N GLU A 79 9.82 -15.99 -13.95
CA GLU A 79 8.78 -15.25 -14.67
C GLU A 79 7.46 -16.01 -14.70
N SER A 80 7.52 -17.34 -14.83
CA SER A 80 6.32 -18.19 -14.75
C SER A 80 5.67 -18.09 -13.37
N GLN A 81 6.47 -18.14 -12.30
CA GLN A 81 5.99 -17.98 -10.93
C GLN A 81 5.39 -16.58 -10.70
N PHE A 82 6.06 -15.53 -11.15
CA PHE A 82 5.52 -14.16 -11.07
C PHE A 82 4.21 -14.01 -11.85
N HIS A 83 4.16 -14.54 -13.08
CA HIS A 83 2.96 -14.48 -13.90
C HIS A 83 1.79 -15.24 -13.27
N LYS A 84 2.07 -16.40 -12.65
CA LYS A 84 1.09 -17.15 -11.85
C LYS A 84 0.55 -16.29 -10.70
N GLU A 85 1.42 -15.72 -9.87
CA GLU A 85 0.99 -14.90 -8.73
C GLU A 85 0.25 -13.63 -9.18
N PHE A 86 0.62 -13.04 -10.31
CA PHE A 86 -0.10 -11.93 -10.90
C PHE A 86 -1.53 -12.28 -11.31
N LEU A 87 -1.70 -13.41 -11.98
CA LEU A 87 -3.03 -13.88 -12.36
C LEU A 87 -3.87 -14.26 -11.14
N LEU A 88 -3.26 -14.89 -10.11
CA LEU A 88 -3.94 -15.25 -8.88
C LEU A 88 -4.39 -14.01 -8.12
N PHE A 89 -3.50 -13.04 -7.93
CA PHE A 89 -3.85 -11.77 -7.28
C PHE A 89 -5.03 -11.13 -7.99
N TRP A 90 -4.94 -10.88 -9.29
CA TRP A 90 -6.01 -10.19 -10.03
C TRP A 90 -7.37 -10.93 -10.03
N LYS A 91 -7.35 -12.26 -9.89
CA LYS A 91 -8.56 -13.08 -9.83
C LYS A 91 -9.14 -13.22 -8.42
N ASP A 92 -8.41 -12.80 -7.39
CA ASP A 92 -8.87 -12.88 -6.02
C ASP A 92 -10.02 -11.89 -5.77
N GLU A 93 -11.18 -12.41 -5.42
CA GLU A 93 -12.40 -11.62 -5.19
C GLU A 93 -12.36 -10.84 -3.87
N THR A 94 -11.45 -11.20 -2.95
CA THR A 94 -11.39 -10.64 -1.60
C THR A 94 -10.17 -9.76 -1.38
N ILE A 95 -8.99 -10.19 -1.82
CA ILE A 95 -7.74 -9.47 -1.54
C ILE A 95 -7.62 -8.26 -2.47
N THR A 96 -7.81 -8.46 -3.78
CA THR A 96 -7.54 -7.41 -4.78
C THR A 96 -8.41 -6.17 -4.63
N PRO A 97 -9.75 -6.28 -4.51
CA PRO A 97 -10.59 -5.09 -4.33
C PRO A 97 -10.25 -4.30 -3.07
N ASN A 98 -9.92 -4.99 -1.97
CA ASN A 98 -9.55 -4.35 -0.70
C ASN A 98 -8.20 -3.62 -0.82
N TYR A 99 -7.15 -4.31 -1.30
CA TYR A 99 -5.82 -3.73 -1.51
C TYR A 99 -5.87 -2.52 -2.46
N VAL A 100 -6.48 -2.70 -3.63
CA VAL A 100 -6.57 -1.63 -4.64
C VAL A 100 -7.43 -0.47 -4.12
N GLY A 101 -8.54 -0.77 -3.44
CA GLY A 101 -9.41 0.25 -2.84
C GLY A 101 -8.69 1.12 -1.82
N VAL A 102 -7.96 0.51 -0.87
CA VAL A 102 -7.20 1.22 0.16
C VAL A 102 -6.10 2.08 -0.47
N PHE A 103 -5.32 1.54 -1.42
CA PHE A 103 -4.23 2.27 -2.05
C PHE A 103 -4.67 3.34 -3.05
N LEU A 104 -5.86 3.24 -3.63
CA LEU A 104 -6.47 4.34 -4.37
C LEU A 104 -7.01 5.44 -3.43
N ALA A 105 -7.55 5.04 -2.27
CA ALA A 105 -8.08 5.98 -1.29
C ALA A 105 -6.98 6.75 -0.53
N LEU A 106 -5.84 6.13 -0.24
CA LEU A 106 -4.74 6.72 0.52
C LEU A 106 -4.32 8.12 0.04
N PRO A 107 -3.96 8.35 -1.25
CA PRO A 107 -3.58 9.68 -1.72
C PRO A 107 -4.74 10.69 -1.63
N LEU A 108 -5.99 10.24 -1.83
CA LEU A 108 -7.17 11.11 -1.71
C LEU A 108 -7.39 11.57 -0.27
N ILE A 109 -7.29 10.65 0.69
CA ILE A 109 -7.42 10.93 2.12
C ILE A 109 -6.32 11.89 2.56
N LEU A 110 -5.06 11.61 2.21
CA LEU A 110 -3.94 12.49 2.56
C LEU A 110 -4.05 13.87 1.92
N SER A 111 -4.57 13.96 0.69
CA SER A 111 -4.84 15.24 0.03
C SER A 111 -5.90 16.05 0.79
N LEU A 112 -6.99 15.40 1.18
CA LEU A 112 -8.07 16.03 1.94
C LEU A 112 -7.55 16.55 3.30
N VAL A 113 -6.85 15.69 4.04
CA VAL A 113 -6.26 16.03 5.34
C VAL A 113 -5.27 17.19 5.22
N SER A 114 -4.40 17.15 4.21
CA SER A 114 -3.43 18.22 3.94
C SER A 114 -4.11 19.56 3.65
N LYS A 115 -5.26 19.53 2.98
CA LYS A 115 -6.03 20.73 2.65
C LYS A 115 -6.79 21.29 3.86
N ILE A 116 -7.32 20.42 4.71
CA ILE A 116 -7.96 20.82 5.98
C ILE A 116 -6.92 21.52 6.87
N PHE A 117 -5.76 20.90 7.08
CA PHE A 117 -4.71 21.51 7.89
C PHE A 117 -4.09 22.76 7.26
N GLY A 118 -3.95 22.80 5.93
CA GLY A 118 -3.48 23.99 5.22
C GLY A 118 -4.43 25.18 5.27
N ALA A 119 -5.69 24.98 5.66
CA ALA A 119 -6.66 26.06 5.86
C ALA A 119 -6.69 26.58 7.31
N MET A 120 -6.01 25.91 8.24
CA MET A 120 -5.91 26.34 9.63
C MET A 120 -4.75 27.32 9.81
N ASP A 121 -4.99 28.42 10.52
CA ASP A 121 -3.93 29.34 10.94
C ASP A 121 -3.23 28.74 12.16
N VAL A 122 -2.06 28.14 11.94
CA VAL A 122 -1.28 27.43 12.96
C VAL A 122 0.05 28.13 13.20
N ASN A 123 0.49 28.12 14.47
CA ASN A 123 1.83 28.57 14.81
C ASN A 123 2.90 27.53 14.37
N SER A 124 4.18 27.87 14.47
CA SER A 124 5.27 26.99 14.05
C SER A 124 5.28 25.61 14.72
N ARG A 125 4.85 25.53 15.99
CA ARG A 125 4.69 24.25 16.69
C ARG A 125 3.49 23.44 16.15
N GLY A 126 2.42 24.13 15.80
CA GLY A 126 1.23 23.55 15.17
C GLY A 126 1.55 22.99 13.78
N GLU A 127 2.36 23.68 12.99
CA GLU A 127 2.85 23.15 11.69
C GLU A 127 3.63 21.83 11.85
N GLY A 128 4.49 21.74 12.88
CA GLY A 128 5.16 20.49 13.23
C GLY A 128 4.19 19.38 13.64
N MET A 129 3.17 19.70 14.44
CA MET A 129 2.12 18.74 14.81
C MET A 129 1.30 18.27 13.61
N VAL A 130 1.01 19.14 12.64
CA VAL A 130 0.35 18.78 11.39
C VAL A 130 1.20 17.77 10.61
N GLN A 131 2.51 17.99 10.49
CA GLN A 131 3.40 17.03 9.83
C GLN A 131 3.40 15.66 10.54
N VAL A 132 3.44 15.66 11.88
CA VAL A 132 3.36 14.43 12.68
C VAL A 132 2.03 13.70 12.47
N ALA A 133 0.91 14.43 12.46
CA ALA A 133 -0.40 13.85 12.21
C ALA A 133 -0.52 13.29 10.79
N SER A 134 0.02 13.98 9.78
CA SER A 134 0.06 13.49 8.39
C SER A 134 0.87 12.21 8.27
N LEU A 135 2.05 12.13 8.91
CA LEU A 135 2.86 10.91 8.95
C LEU A 135 2.11 9.75 9.64
N LEU A 136 1.46 10.03 10.78
CA LEU A 136 0.69 9.03 11.52
C LEU A 136 -0.45 8.46 10.66
N ILE A 137 -1.25 9.32 10.02
CA ILE A 137 -2.37 8.89 9.17
C ILE A 137 -1.86 8.06 7.99
N LEU A 138 -0.76 8.51 7.34
CA LEU A 138 -0.14 7.78 6.24
C LEU A 138 0.30 6.37 6.66
N LEU A 139 0.99 6.25 7.80
CA LEU A 139 1.44 4.97 8.33
C LEU A 139 0.27 4.08 8.76
N LEU A 140 -0.73 4.62 9.47
CA LEU A 140 -1.88 3.84 9.94
C LEU A 140 -2.61 3.17 8.78
N ILE A 141 -2.93 3.92 7.73
CA ILE A 141 -3.66 3.39 6.59
C ILE A 141 -2.78 2.39 5.81
N ALA A 142 -1.52 2.76 5.52
CA ALA A 142 -0.63 1.90 4.75
C ALA A 142 -0.28 0.59 5.46
N LEU A 143 -0.05 0.62 6.78
CA LEU A 143 0.30 -0.58 7.54
C LEU A 143 -0.91 -1.43 7.92
N SER A 144 -2.10 -0.84 8.08
CA SER A 144 -3.33 -1.60 8.37
C SER A 144 -3.66 -2.60 7.26
N ASP A 145 -3.38 -2.27 6.00
CA ASP A 145 -3.64 -3.14 4.85
C ASP A 145 -2.71 -4.38 4.82
N ASN A 146 -1.55 -4.31 5.48
CA ASN A 146 -0.70 -5.49 5.69
C ASN A 146 -1.35 -6.52 6.62
N GLY A 147 -2.46 -6.19 7.29
CA GLY A 147 -3.31 -7.16 8.00
C GLY A 147 -3.81 -8.28 7.09
N LEU A 148 -4.24 -7.94 5.87
CA LEU A 148 -4.72 -8.90 4.88
C LEU A 148 -3.60 -9.80 4.33
N ILE A 149 -2.34 -9.36 4.35
CA ILE A 149 -1.19 -10.22 3.99
C ILE A 149 -0.96 -11.31 5.03
N ALA A 150 -1.37 -11.08 6.28
CA ALA A 150 -1.20 -12.03 7.37
C ALA A 150 -2.15 -13.25 7.30
N ARG A 151 -2.87 -13.43 6.18
CA ARG A 151 -3.71 -14.60 5.89
C ARG A 151 -3.48 -15.24 4.51
N ILE A 152 -2.70 -14.63 3.61
CA ILE A 152 -2.53 -15.08 2.22
C ILE A 152 -2.00 -16.51 2.10
N TYR A 153 -1.05 -16.89 2.95
CA TYR A 153 -0.45 -18.22 2.94
C TYR A 153 -1.32 -19.23 3.69
N SER A 154 -2.03 -18.80 4.73
CA SER A 154 -2.99 -19.67 5.44
C SER A 154 -4.23 -20.01 4.61
N GLU A 155 -4.70 -19.08 3.76
CA GLU A 155 -5.83 -19.32 2.84
C GLU A 155 -5.51 -20.41 1.81
N GLU A 156 -4.24 -20.58 1.43
CA GLU A 156 -3.81 -21.67 0.53
C GLU A 156 -3.78 -23.05 1.21
N GLY A 157 -3.71 -23.12 2.54
CA GLY A 157 -3.73 -24.36 3.32
C GLY A 157 -2.81 -25.46 2.79
N ALA A 158 -3.39 -26.57 2.35
CA ALA A 158 -2.64 -27.72 1.83
C ALA A 158 -1.85 -27.42 0.54
N ALA A 159 -2.31 -26.48 -0.29
CA ALA A 159 -1.60 -26.08 -1.51
C ALA A 159 -0.27 -25.37 -1.20
N PHE A 160 -0.20 -24.65 -0.07
CA PHE A 160 1.05 -24.06 0.39
C PHE A 160 2.11 -25.12 0.69
N LYS A 161 1.73 -26.25 1.28
CA LYS A 161 2.64 -27.38 1.56
C LYS A 161 3.18 -28.01 0.25
N LEU A 162 2.38 -28.01 -0.82
CA LEU A 162 2.80 -28.51 -2.13
C LEU A 162 3.83 -27.60 -2.82
N ASN A 163 4.00 -26.35 -2.37
CA ASN A 163 4.97 -25.42 -2.96
C ASN A 163 6.42 -25.92 -2.82
N ARG A 164 6.71 -26.83 -1.88
CA ARG A 164 8.01 -27.52 -1.77
C ARG A 164 8.38 -28.36 -2.99
N THR A 165 7.39 -28.85 -3.74
CA THR A 165 7.64 -29.75 -4.88
C THR A 165 8.12 -29.01 -6.13
N TYR A 166 8.02 -27.67 -6.13
CA TYR A 166 8.49 -26.86 -7.25
C TYR A 166 10.02 -26.76 -7.26
N PRO A 167 10.68 -26.83 -8.43
CA PRO A 167 12.13 -26.73 -8.58
C PRO A 167 12.61 -25.27 -8.51
N LEU A 168 12.16 -24.52 -7.50
CA LEU A 168 12.48 -23.11 -7.28
C LEU A 168 12.96 -22.91 -5.84
N LYS A 169 13.73 -21.85 -5.60
CA LYS A 169 14.13 -21.48 -4.24
C LYS A 169 12.89 -21.08 -3.43
N ASP A 170 12.74 -21.61 -2.23
CA ASP A 170 11.61 -21.33 -1.33
C ASP A 170 11.39 -19.82 -1.12
N SER A 171 12.47 -19.07 -0.97
CA SER A 171 12.42 -17.61 -0.82
C SER A 171 11.82 -16.89 -2.03
N SER A 172 12.00 -17.46 -3.23
CA SER A 172 11.45 -16.91 -4.47
C SER A 172 9.96 -17.20 -4.59
N ILE A 173 9.50 -18.37 -4.16
CA ILE A 173 8.08 -18.77 -4.20
C ILE A 173 7.29 -17.94 -3.19
N ILE A 174 7.77 -17.84 -1.95
CA ILE A 174 7.07 -17.07 -0.92
C ILE A 174 7.17 -15.57 -1.23
N GLY A 175 8.34 -15.09 -1.64
CA GLY A 175 8.56 -13.69 -1.96
C GLY A 175 7.77 -13.19 -3.17
N SER A 176 7.48 -14.03 -4.18
CA SER A 176 6.76 -13.58 -5.38
C SER A 176 5.34 -13.11 -5.09
N LYS A 177 4.69 -13.64 -4.05
CA LYS A 177 3.34 -13.23 -3.62
C LYS A 177 3.29 -11.80 -3.08
N LEU A 178 4.40 -11.34 -2.52
CA LEU A 178 4.51 -10.04 -1.87
C LEU A 178 4.81 -8.89 -2.84
N LEU A 179 5.20 -9.21 -4.08
CA LEU A 179 5.63 -8.22 -5.06
C LEU A 179 4.51 -7.26 -5.46
N LEU A 180 3.30 -7.76 -5.69
CA LEU A 180 2.17 -6.93 -6.11
C LEU A 180 1.62 -6.05 -4.99
N PRO A 181 1.30 -6.60 -3.81
CA PRO A 181 1.04 -5.80 -2.61
C PRO A 181 2.10 -4.72 -2.38
N GLY A 182 3.38 -5.11 -2.40
CA GLY A 182 4.50 -4.20 -2.22
C GLY A 182 4.54 -3.08 -3.26
N LEU A 183 4.33 -3.41 -4.54
CA LEU A 183 4.33 -2.44 -5.64
C LEU A 183 3.18 -1.43 -5.51
N PHE A 184 1.96 -1.90 -5.27
CA PHE A 184 0.80 -1.01 -5.09
C PHE A 184 0.98 -0.08 -3.89
N GLY A 185 1.49 -0.61 -2.77
CA GLY A 185 1.77 0.22 -1.59
C GLY A 185 2.85 1.26 -1.84
N VAL A 186 3.96 0.90 -2.47
CA VAL A 186 5.04 1.85 -2.82
C VAL A 186 4.50 2.98 -3.71
N LEU A 187 3.78 2.64 -4.79
CA LEU A 187 3.23 3.63 -5.71
C LEU A 187 2.24 4.57 -5.02
N SER A 188 1.38 4.03 -4.16
CA SER A 188 0.38 4.81 -3.43
C SER A 188 0.98 5.73 -2.37
N ILE A 189 1.99 5.27 -1.62
CA ILE A 189 2.71 6.09 -0.66
C ILE A 189 3.38 7.26 -1.37
N PHE A 190 4.08 7.02 -2.49
CA PHE A 190 4.69 8.12 -3.26
C PHE A 190 3.66 9.08 -3.85
N ALA A 191 2.54 8.58 -4.39
CA ALA A 191 1.45 9.43 -4.86
C ALA A 191 0.90 10.34 -3.73
N SER A 192 0.76 9.79 -2.52
CA SER A 192 0.29 10.52 -1.34
C SER A 192 1.27 11.60 -0.89
N VAL A 193 2.56 11.27 -0.86
CA VAL A 193 3.66 12.18 -0.51
C VAL A 193 3.77 13.33 -1.51
N ILE A 194 3.68 13.03 -2.80
CA ILE A 194 3.67 14.03 -3.88
C ILE A 194 2.47 14.97 -3.71
N SER A 195 1.27 14.42 -3.50
CA SER A 195 0.07 15.24 -3.33
C SER A 195 0.17 16.16 -2.10
N MET A 196 0.64 15.62 -0.97
CA MET A 196 0.89 16.41 0.24
C MET A 196 1.87 17.55 -0.01
N ALA A 197 2.97 17.28 -0.73
CA ALA A 197 3.99 18.27 -1.04
C ALA A 197 3.43 19.45 -1.85
N PHE A 198 2.61 19.15 -2.86
CA PHE A 198 1.98 20.18 -3.69
C PHE A 198 0.94 21.00 -2.93
N ILE A 199 0.09 20.36 -2.11
CA ILE A 199 -0.99 21.04 -1.40
C ILE A 199 -0.44 21.95 -0.31
N ARG A 200 0.56 21.49 0.46
CA ARG A 200 1.14 22.26 1.56
C ARG A 200 2.30 23.16 1.16
N LYS A 201 2.75 23.09 -0.10
CA LYS A 201 3.96 23.78 -0.57
C LYS A 201 5.19 23.49 0.31
N SER A 202 5.26 22.29 0.87
CA SER A 202 6.41 21.83 1.67
C SER A 202 7.63 21.60 0.79
N ALA A 203 8.83 21.69 1.36
CA ALA A 203 10.06 21.35 0.65
C ALA A 203 10.02 19.90 0.13
N MET A 204 10.08 19.73 -1.20
CA MET A 204 9.95 18.42 -1.87
C MET A 204 10.97 17.41 -1.34
N GLU A 205 12.19 17.86 -1.03
CA GLU A 205 13.27 17.02 -0.50
C GLU A 205 12.89 16.35 0.84
N SER A 206 12.50 17.16 1.84
CA SER A 206 12.09 16.65 3.16
C SER A 206 10.91 15.67 3.06
N THR A 207 9.91 16.03 2.26
CA THR A 207 8.69 15.21 2.09
C THR A 207 9.01 13.90 1.37
N PHE A 208 9.90 13.90 0.38
CA PHE A 208 10.33 12.70 -0.33
C PHE A 208 11.21 11.77 0.53
N LEU A 209 12.10 12.33 1.35
CA LEU A 209 12.89 11.57 2.33
C LEU A 209 11.99 10.88 3.36
N MET A 210 11.00 11.61 3.89
CA MET A 210 10.00 11.06 4.80
C MET A 210 9.20 9.94 4.11
N GLY A 211 8.73 10.19 2.88
CA GLY A 211 8.02 9.19 2.07
C GLY A 211 8.83 7.92 1.82
N SER A 212 10.13 8.06 1.53
CA SER A 212 11.04 6.94 1.36
C SER A 212 11.21 6.13 2.65
N GLY A 213 11.29 6.80 3.81
CA GLY A 213 11.29 6.13 5.11
C GLY A 213 10.00 5.35 5.37
N VAL A 214 8.85 5.95 5.06
CA VAL A 214 7.54 5.29 5.16
C VAL A 214 7.46 4.06 4.26
N VAL A 215 8.00 4.11 3.03
CA VAL A 215 8.09 2.95 2.14
C VAL A 215 8.87 1.81 2.77
N PHE A 216 10.03 2.07 3.39
CA PHE A 216 10.78 1.03 4.07
C PHE A 216 10.05 0.46 5.30
N ILE A 217 9.37 1.31 6.08
CA ILE A 217 8.53 0.85 7.20
C ILE A 217 7.41 -0.06 6.69
N TYR A 218 6.72 0.37 5.62
CA TYR A 218 5.65 -0.38 4.98
C TYR A 218 6.13 -1.74 4.48
N LEU A 219 7.21 -1.79 3.69
CA LEU A 219 7.78 -3.04 3.18
C LEU A 219 8.30 -3.93 4.31
N GLY A 220 8.88 -3.36 5.36
CA GLY A 220 9.33 -4.10 6.53
C GLY A 220 8.17 -4.75 7.27
N HIS A 221 7.07 -4.01 7.42
CA HIS A 221 5.86 -4.52 8.06
C HIS A 221 5.17 -5.57 7.18
N LEU A 222 5.17 -5.40 5.86
CA LEU A 222 4.65 -6.39 4.91
C LEU A 222 5.38 -7.74 5.03
N LEU A 223 6.72 -7.71 5.11
CA LEU A 223 7.53 -8.91 5.36
C LEU A 223 7.24 -9.52 6.74
N PHE A 224 7.05 -8.67 7.75
CA PHE A 224 6.68 -9.13 9.08
C PHE A 224 5.33 -9.86 9.07
N SER A 225 4.31 -9.26 8.47
CA SER A 225 2.94 -9.80 8.37
C SER A 225 2.92 -11.13 7.62
N ALA A 226 3.58 -11.21 6.46
CA ALA A 226 3.78 -12.46 5.74
C ALA A 226 4.50 -13.50 6.62
N GLY A 227 5.54 -13.07 7.33
CA GLY A 227 6.30 -13.89 8.26
C GLY A 227 5.52 -14.41 9.46
N VAL A 228 4.45 -13.77 9.90
CA VAL A 228 3.57 -14.28 10.97
C VAL A 228 2.70 -15.40 10.42
N ASP A 229 2.24 -15.25 9.17
CA ASP A 229 1.32 -16.16 8.52
C ASP A 229 1.96 -17.51 8.17
N PHE A 230 3.00 -17.52 7.31
CA PHE A 230 3.61 -18.79 6.87
C PHE A 230 4.39 -19.53 7.98
N SER A 231 4.66 -18.88 9.11
CA SER A 231 5.28 -19.55 10.27
C SER A 231 4.26 -20.30 11.13
N ASN A 232 2.97 -19.98 11.02
CA ASN A 232 1.88 -20.68 11.69
C ASN A 232 0.72 -20.90 10.71
N PRO A 233 0.91 -21.64 9.60
CA PRO A 233 -0.16 -21.93 8.66
C PRO A 233 -1.11 -22.91 9.34
N LYS A 234 -2.30 -22.43 9.74
CA LYS A 234 -3.29 -23.27 10.42
C LYS A 234 -4.35 -23.75 9.44
N GLU A 235 -4.56 -25.06 9.41
CA GLU A 235 -5.44 -25.76 8.48
C GLU A 235 -6.86 -25.16 8.46
N THR A 236 -7.39 -24.99 7.25
CA THR A 236 -8.71 -24.40 6.95
C THR A 236 -9.89 -25.28 7.39
N PHE A 237 -9.63 -26.48 7.92
CA PHE A 237 -10.66 -27.37 8.46
C PHE A 237 -10.89 -27.09 9.95
N GLY A 238 -11.81 -26.17 10.26
CA GLY A 238 -12.46 -26.18 11.57
C GLY A 238 -13.02 -24.86 12.07
N GLU A 239 -12.28 -23.75 12.05
CA GLU A 239 -12.72 -22.55 12.77
C GLU A 239 -12.22 -21.24 12.12
N THR A 240 -13.16 -20.43 11.64
CA THR A 240 -12.94 -19.07 11.09
C THR A 240 -12.39 -18.08 12.13
N SER A 241 -12.42 -18.42 13.42
CA SER A 241 -11.95 -17.60 14.53
C SER A 241 -10.43 -17.37 14.53
N PHE A 242 -9.65 -18.26 13.90
CA PHE A 242 -8.19 -18.26 14.01
C PHE A 242 -7.45 -17.43 12.95
N LEU A 243 -8.01 -17.27 11.73
CA LEU A 243 -7.46 -16.36 10.71
C LEU A 243 -7.43 -14.91 11.23
N ALA A 244 -8.44 -14.55 12.04
CA ALA A 244 -8.49 -13.27 12.72
C ALA A 244 -7.32 -13.05 13.71
N ASN A 245 -6.68 -14.10 14.24
CA ASN A 245 -5.61 -13.92 15.25
C ASN A 245 -4.28 -13.45 14.63
N ASN A 246 -3.91 -13.98 13.47
CA ASN A 246 -2.70 -13.52 12.75
C ASN A 246 -2.91 -12.11 12.20
N GLU A 247 -4.09 -11.85 11.64
CA GLU A 247 -4.52 -10.52 11.19
C GLU A 247 -4.50 -9.51 12.34
N ASN A 248 -5.09 -9.84 13.50
CA ASN A 248 -5.09 -8.97 14.68
C ASN A 248 -3.67 -8.68 15.18
N ARG A 249 -2.77 -9.67 15.19
CA ARG A 249 -1.36 -9.45 15.57
C ARG A 249 -0.65 -8.49 14.62
N SER A 250 -0.90 -8.62 13.32
CA SER A 250 -0.39 -7.71 12.30
C SER A 250 -0.94 -6.30 12.49
N ILE A 251 -2.24 -6.15 12.73
CA ILE A 251 -2.89 -4.84 12.94
C ILE A 251 -2.44 -4.16 14.23
N ILE A 252 -2.28 -4.91 15.33
CA ILE A 252 -1.77 -4.36 16.60
C ILE A 252 -0.34 -3.83 16.43
N LEU A 253 0.50 -4.57 15.70
CA LEU A 253 1.86 -4.12 15.40
C LEU A 253 1.88 -2.96 14.41
N ALA A 254 0.96 -2.91 13.44
CA ALA A 254 0.78 -1.76 12.57
C ALA A 254 0.44 -0.49 13.36
N LEU A 255 -0.48 -0.59 14.32
CA LEU A 255 -0.84 0.51 15.21
C LEU A 255 0.35 0.93 16.07
N ALA A 256 1.03 -0.02 16.73
CA ALA A 256 2.16 0.27 17.60
C ALA A 256 3.32 0.92 16.84
N THR A 257 3.67 0.41 15.66
CA THR A 257 4.76 0.95 14.83
C THR A 257 4.41 2.34 14.28
N SER A 258 3.16 2.57 13.87
CA SER A 258 2.70 3.87 13.39
C SER A 258 2.76 4.94 14.49
N VAL A 259 2.26 4.62 15.69
CA VAL A 259 2.27 5.53 16.85
C VAL A 259 3.71 5.81 17.29
N LEU A 260 4.55 4.78 17.42
CA LEU A 260 5.95 4.95 17.81
C LEU A 260 6.72 5.80 16.80
N ALA A 261 6.53 5.55 15.50
CA ALA A 261 7.19 6.35 14.45
C ALA A 261 6.73 7.81 14.49
N ALA A 262 5.44 8.09 14.71
CA ALA A 262 4.93 9.45 14.83
C ALA A 262 5.47 10.18 16.08
N VAL A 263 5.54 9.50 17.23
CA VAL A 263 6.12 10.05 18.46
C VAL A 263 7.60 10.36 18.26
N LEU A 264 8.36 9.45 17.65
CA LEU A 264 9.77 9.68 17.34
C LEU A 264 9.94 10.85 16.37
N TYR A 265 9.10 10.94 15.33
CA TYR A 265 9.13 12.05 14.39
C TYR A 265 8.89 13.41 15.05
N TYR A 266 7.98 13.49 16.02
CA TYR A 266 7.76 14.70 16.82
C TYR A 266 9.03 15.14 17.56
N TYR A 267 9.77 14.20 18.16
CA TYR A 267 11.05 14.52 18.80
C TYR A 267 12.13 14.88 17.78
N TYR A 268 12.14 14.26 16.59
CA TYR A 268 13.09 14.57 15.54
C TYR A 268 12.91 15.98 14.98
N LEU A 269 11.69 16.50 14.94
CA LEU A 269 11.42 17.90 14.57
C LEU A 269 11.94 18.92 15.59
N GLN A 270 12.33 18.50 16.79
CA GLN A 270 12.92 19.39 17.81
C GLN A 270 14.46 19.35 17.81
N ASP A 271 15.05 18.37 17.13
CA ASP A 271 16.48 18.10 17.18
C ASP A 271 17.06 18.06 15.76
N ALA A 272 17.65 19.19 15.36
CA ALA A 272 18.23 19.38 14.03
C ALA A 272 19.67 18.89 13.96
N ILE A 273 19.99 18.10 12.93
CA ILE A 273 21.37 17.73 12.60
C ILE A 273 22.04 18.93 11.93
N LEU A 274 23.04 19.53 12.57
CA LEU A 274 23.76 20.73 12.11
C LEU A 274 24.20 20.73 10.63
N TRP A 275 24.50 19.57 10.05
CA TRP A 275 24.93 19.44 8.65
C TRP A 275 23.77 19.42 7.64
N LEU A 276 22.58 18.97 8.03
CA LEU A 276 21.36 19.20 7.25
C LEU A 276 20.81 20.56 7.70
N HIS A 277 21.10 21.61 6.94
CA HIS A 277 20.74 23.01 7.24
C HIS A 277 19.24 23.27 7.55
N ASP A 278 18.37 22.28 7.38
CA ASP A 278 16.92 22.37 7.57
C ASP A 278 16.40 21.29 8.56
N VAL A 279 15.54 21.72 9.48
CA VAL A 279 14.99 20.88 10.56
C VAL A 279 14.09 19.78 10.00
N ASP A 280 13.25 20.12 9.03
CA ASP A 280 12.30 19.18 8.41
C ASP A 280 13.06 18.09 7.64
N SER A 281 14.09 18.48 6.90
CA SER A 281 14.97 17.55 6.18
C SER A 281 15.75 16.64 7.14
N SER A 282 16.25 17.17 8.26
CA SER A 282 16.90 16.37 9.32
C SER A 282 15.95 15.34 9.93
N ALA A 283 14.71 15.75 10.26
CA ALA A 283 13.71 14.85 10.81
C ALA A 283 13.31 13.75 9.82
N ALA A 284 13.08 14.11 8.56
CA ALA A 284 12.77 13.18 7.49
C ALA A 284 13.89 12.15 7.25
N PHE A 285 15.15 12.59 7.32
CA PHE A 285 16.31 11.69 7.22
C PHE A 285 16.37 10.68 8.38
N LYS A 286 16.08 11.12 9.62
CA LYS A 286 16.00 10.19 10.77
C LYS A 286 14.88 9.15 10.61
N VAL A 287 13.75 9.53 10.01
CA VAL A 287 12.67 8.58 9.66
C VAL A 287 13.12 7.61 8.57
N LEU A 288 13.88 8.07 7.56
CA LEU A 288 14.46 7.19 6.55
C LEU A 288 15.39 6.15 7.18
N LEU A 289 16.28 6.55 8.08
CA LEU A 289 17.17 5.63 8.79
C LEU A 289 16.40 4.62 9.63
N LEU A 290 15.38 5.07 10.37
CA LEU A 290 14.49 4.19 11.12
C LEU A 290 13.83 3.15 10.20
N GLY A 291 13.32 3.59 9.05
CA GLY A 291 12.72 2.72 8.04
C GLY A 291 13.70 1.68 7.51
N ILE A 292 14.92 2.08 7.13
CA ILE A 292 15.96 1.17 6.63
C ILE A 292 16.32 0.12 7.69
N LEU A 293 16.51 0.53 8.95
CA LEU A 293 16.80 -0.40 10.04
C LEU A 293 15.65 -1.39 10.28
N TYR A 294 14.41 -0.89 10.30
CA TYR A 294 13.22 -1.71 10.48
C TYR A 294 13.04 -2.71 9.32
N PHE A 295 13.21 -2.26 8.08
CA PHE A 295 13.16 -3.12 6.89
C PHE A 295 14.25 -4.19 6.93
N SER A 296 15.50 -3.81 7.21
CA SER A 296 16.64 -4.73 7.24
C SER A 296 16.47 -5.80 8.31
N ALA A 297 16.01 -5.42 9.50
CA ALA A 297 15.70 -6.36 10.58
C ALA A 297 14.62 -7.36 10.15
N ASN A 298 13.55 -6.89 9.51
CA ASN A 298 12.48 -7.76 9.03
C ASN A 298 12.90 -8.65 7.86
N VAL A 299 13.76 -8.20 6.95
CA VAL A 299 14.36 -9.04 5.90
C VAL A 299 15.15 -10.20 6.52
N VAL A 300 15.98 -9.92 7.52
CA VAL A 300 16.76 -10.97 8.21
C VAL A 300 15.84 -11.96 8.92
N LEU A 301 14.83 -11.48 9.64
CA LEU A 301 13.86 -12.33 10.33
C LEU A 301 13.04 -13.17 9.34
N TYR A 302 12.57 -12.58 8.25
CA TYR A 302 11.81 -13.24 7.20
C TYR A 302 12.61 -14.38 6.55
N LEU A 303 13.86 -14.12 6.17
CA LEU A 303 14.74 -15.15 5.60
C LEU A 303 15.07 -16.27 6.59
N ARG A 304 15.24 -15.94 7.88
CA ARG A 304 15.43 -16.94 8.95
C ARG A 304 14.18 -17.81 9.13
N LYS A 305 12.99 -17.20 9.12
CA LYS A 305 11.71 -17.91 9.23
C LYS A 305 11.49 -18.86 8.05
N ILE A 306 11.76 -18.42 6.81
CA ILE A 306 11.68 -19.30 5.62
C ILE A 306 12.61 -20.51 5.82
N LYS A 307 13.88 -20.27 6.16
CA LYS A 307 14.83 -21.37 6.40
C LYS A 307 14.35 -22.31 7.51
N TYR A 308 13.76 -21.77 8.58
CA TYR A 308 13.24 -22.56 9.69
C TYR A 308 12.08 -23.46 9.25
N VAL A 309 11.06 -22.89 8.61
CA VAL A 309 9.86 -23.63 8.15
C VAL A 309 10.23 -24.74 7.17
N TYR A 310 11.11 -24.48 6.22
CA TYR A 310 11.51 -25.49 5.22
C TYR A 310 12.57 -26.48 5.73
N LYS A 311 13.42 -26.10 6.71
CA LYS A 311 14.43 -27.00 7.28
C LYS A 311 13.87 -27.90 8.37
N GLN A 312 13.03 -27.38 9.25
CA GLN A 312 12.43 -28.21 10.29
C GLN A 312 11.38 -29.15 9.72
N GLY A 313 10.75 -28.78 8.60
CA GLY A 313 9.73 -29.61 7.95
C GLY A 313 8.83 -30.25 9.00
N GLU A 314 8.37 -29.44 9.97
CA GLU A 314 7.70 -29.99 11.15
C GLU A 314 6.61 -30.93 10.64
N SER A 315 6.79 -32.17 11.09
CA SER A 315 5.95 -33.33 10.90
C SER A 315 4.53 -32.99 10.49
N LEU A 316 4.09 -33.67 9.43
CA LEU A 316 2.70 -34.11 9.26
C LEU A 316 1.89 -34.12 10.57
#